data_AF-A0A9P4GBB0-F1
#
_entry.id   AF-A0A9P4GBB0-F1
#
_cell.length_a   1.000
_cell.length_b   1.000
_cell.length_c   1.000
_cell.angle_alpha   90.00
_cell.angle_beta   90.00
_cell.angle_gamma   90.00
#
_symmetry.space_group_name_H-M   'P 1'
#
loop_
_entity.id
_entity.type
_entity.pdbx_description
1 polymer ?
#
loop_
_entity_poly.entity_id
_entity_poly.type
_entity_poly.pdbx_seq_one_letter_code
_entity_poly.pdbx_strand_id
1 'polypeptide(L)'
;MSRRDPKHLKILRGASIEISVGLSSCLCSRPESCDCNESWFLPKALISQYSPFLRAACTRDFKERDQNLIELPEDDPAAFALFVEWMYYGEYTVLASSSTLSESLHNDTNMNAKCWVLGDKLLCTEFKNYAMGRLYMQHTARSTGRVVATYNVQYVCEHSATTSKLRQFYLDYVVEHFADPTRLKGTTEEWDELLIHHKDLRMLVFQSFKTAPDQRRFVQSEMNYMDQDELLSNTLDRLRIEGNDS
;
A
#
# COMPACT_ATOMS: atom_id res chain seq x y z
N MET A 1 -20.65 -10.88 0.15
CA MET A 1 -21.87 -10.27 0.73
C MET A 1 -21.54 -9.77 2.14
N SER A 2 -21.10 -8.51 2.25
CA SER A 2 -20.75 -7.92 3.54
C SER A 2 -22.01 -7.71 4.38
N ARG A 3 -22.04 -8.29 5.59
CA ARG A 3 -23.15 -8.12 6.54
C ARG A 3 -23.19 -6.65 6.97
N ARG A 4 -24.30 -5.96 6.70
CA ARG A 4 -24.55 -4.60 7.19
C ARG A 4 -24.63 -4.63 8.73
N ASP A 5 -23.51 -4.41 9.41
CA ASP A 5 -23.46 -4.23 10.86
C ASP A 5 -24.02 -2.83 11.21
N PRO A 6 -25.08 -2.74 12.04
CA PRO A 6 -25.62 -1.46 12.51
C PRO A 6 -24.57 -0.53 13.16
N LYS A 7 -23.46 -1.08 13.66
CA LYS A 7 -22.32 -0.30 14.18
C LYS A 7 -21.66 0.56 13.09
N HIS A 8 -21.66 0.10 11.84
CA HIS A 8 -21.06 0.83 10.72
C HIS A 8 -21.80 2.15 10.42
N LEU A 9 -23.11 2.24 10.65
CA LEU A 9 -23.84 3.51 10.47
C LEU A 9 -23.52 4.55 11.55
N LYS A 10 -22.99 4.14 12.71
CA LYS A 10 -22.67 5.06 13.80
C LYS A 10 -21.39 5.85 13.53
N ILE A 11 -20.40 5.24 12.86
CA ILE A 11 -19.11 5.89 12.56
C ILE A 11 -19.18 6.90 11.42
N LEU A 12 -20.26 6.87 10.62
CA LEU A 12 -20.50 7.80 9.52
C LEU A 12 -21.11 9.14 9.98
N ARG A 13 -21.33 9.33 11.28
CA ARG A 13 -21.98 10.53 11.86
C ARG A 13 -21.02 11.26 12.80
N GLY A 14 -21.32 12.53 13.07
CA GLY A 14 -20.62 13.35 14.06
C GLY A 14 -19.74 14.42 13.43
N ALA A 15 -18.74 14.89 14.20
CA ALA A 15 -17.82 15.92 13.74
C ALA A 15 -16.92 15.40 12.61
N SER A 16 -16.74 16.22 11.58
CA SER A 16 -15.81 15.96 10.47
C SER A 16 -14.48 16.67 10.69
N ILE A 17 -13.43 16.15 10.07
CA ILE A 17 -12.11 16.79 9.94
C ILE A 17 -11.77 16.91 8.46
N GLU A 18 -11.06 17.96 8.09
CA GLU A 18 -10.48 18.08 6.76
C GLU A 18 -9.17 17.29 6.69
N ILE A 19 -8.96 16.56 5.61
CA ILE A 19 -7.69 15.92 5.29
C ILE A 19 -7.28 16.39 3.91
N SER A 20 -6.18 17.13 3.82
CA SER A 20 -5.59 17.60 2.56
C SER A 20 -4.37 16.75 2.23
N VAL A 21 -4.34 16.19 1.03
CA VAL A 21 -3.33 15.22 0.58
C VAL A 21 -2.71 15.73 -0.71
N GLY A 22 -1.39 15.65 -0.82
CA GLY A 22 -0.63 16.15 -1.96
C GLY A 22 -0.05 17.55 -1.74
N LEU A 23 0.76 18.00 -2.69
CA LEU A 23 1.61 19.17 -2.52
C LEU A 23 0.80 20.44 -2.24
N SER A 24 1.11 21.11 -1.14
CA SER A 24 0.48 22.36 -0.74
C SER A 24 0.79 23.53 -1.70
N SER A 25 1.84 23.42 -2.52
CA SER A 25 2.14 24.33 -3.63
C SER A 25 2.46 23.57 -4.92
N CYS A 26 1.44 23.29 -5.73
CA CYS A 26 1.66 22.69 -7.04
C CYS A 26 2.34 23.67 -8.02
N LEU A 27 3.43 23.24 -8.65
CA LEU A 27 4.15 23.99 -9.69
C LEU A 27 3.58 23.77 -11.11
N CYS A 28 2.46 23.07 -11.20
CA CYS A 28 1.78 22.77 -12.44
C CYS A 28 1.29 24.05 -13.14
N SER A 29 1.46 24.09 -14.45
CA SER A 29 1.12 25.26 -15.28
C SER A 29 -0.38 25.57 -15.34
N ARG A 30 -1.24 24.67 -14.84
CA ARG A 30 -2.70 24.81 -14.74
C ARG A 30 -3.18 24.27 -13.38
N PRO A 31 -3.24 25.12 -12.35
CA PRO A 31 -3.68 24.72 -11.00
C PRO A 31 -5.13 24.23 -10.96
N GLU A 32 -6.00 24.76 -11.84
CA GLU A 32 -7.43 24.41 -11.89
C GLU A 32 -7.70 23.01 -12.47
N SER A 33 -6.68 22.34 -13.01
CA SER A 33 -6.79 21.01 -13.61
C SER A 33 -5.69 20.06 -13.12
N CYS A 34 -5.06 20.35 -11.99
CA CYS A 34 -4.06 19.46 -11.40
C CYS A 34 -4.66 18.61 -10.29
N ASP A 35 -4.50 17.30 -10.40
CA ASP A 35 -4.80 16.34 -9.32
C ASP A 35 -3.62 16.26 -8.34
N CYS A 36 -3.05 17.43 -8.05
CA CYS A 36 -1.80 17.63 -7.31
C CYS A 36 -2.03 17.70 -5.79
N ASN A 37 -3.26 18.08 -5.40
CA ASN A 37 -3.75 18.11 -4.04
C ASN A 37 -5.26 17.89 -4.07
N GLU A 38 -5.78 17.08 -3.15
CA GLU A 38 -7.21 16.91 -2.92
C GLU A 38 -7.51 16.98 -1.42
N SER A 39 -8.70 17.50 -1.08
CA SER A 39 -9.20 17.57 0.29
C SER A 39 -10.45 16.73 0.48
N TRP A 40 -10.52 16.01 1.60
CA TRP A 40 -11.69 15.25 2.03
C TRP A 40 -12.19 15.73 3.39
N PHE A 41 -13.51 15.84 3.53
CA PHE A 41 -14.16 16.08 4.82
C PHE A 41 -14.76 14.77 5.35
N LEU A 42 -14.06 14.12 6.28
CA LEU A 42 -14.42 12.78 6.76
C LEU A 42 -14.83 12.80 8.23
N PRO A 43 -15.81 11.98 8.65
CA PRO A 43 -16.16 11.83 10.07
C PRO A 43 -14.95 11.36 10.90
N LYS A 44 -14.66 12.04 12.01
CA LYS A 44 -13.56 11.69 12.92
C LYS A 44 -13.66 10.25 13.43
N ALA A 45 -14.89 9.79 13.68
CA ALA A 45 -15.15 8.42 14.13
C ALA A 45 -14.78 7.37 13.07
N LEU A 46 -15.05 7.65 11.78
CA LEU A 46 -14.73 6.78 10.65
C LEU A 46 -13.22 6.59 10.52
N ILE A 47 -12.48 7.68 10.35
CA ILE A 47 -11.03 7.61 10.15
C ILE A 47 -10.31 7.06 11.39
N SER A 48 -10.82 7.37 12.59
CA SER A 48 -10.27 6.86 13.83
C SER A 48 -10.40 5.35 13.91
N GLN A 49 -11.54 4.78 13.48
CA GLN A 49 -11.76 3.34 13.49
C GLN A 49 -10.69 2.61 12.67
N TYR A 50 -10.41 3.09 11.46
CA TYR A 50 -9.55 2.38 10.52
C TYR A 50 -8.06 2.72 10.65
N SER A 51 -7.71 3.90 11.17
CA SER A 51 -6.30 4.33 11.27
C SER A 51 -5.97 4.81 12.69
N PRO A 52 -5.10 4.06 13.41
CA PRO A 52 -4.51 4.52 14.67
C PRO A 52 -3.78 5.86 14.52
N PHE A 53 -3.11 6.09 13.38
CA PHE A 53 -2.46 7.35 13.06
C PHE A 53 -3.46 8.51 13.01
N LEU A 54 -4.53 8.39 12.21
CA LEU A 54 -5.56 9.43 12.08
C LEU A 54 -6.34 9.63 13.39
N ARG A 55 -6.55 8.56 14.17
CA ARG A 55 -7.11 8.65 15.52
C ARG A 55 -6.24 9.50 16.44
N ALA A 56 -4.93 9.26 16.43
CA ALA A 56 -3.99 10.05 17.23
C ALA A 56 -4.01 11.52 16.82
N ALA A 57 -4.04 11.81 15.51
CA ALA A 57 -4.16 13.16 14.96
C ALA A 57 -5.47 13.87 15.38
N CYS A 58 -6.58 13.13 15.55
CA CYS A 58 -7.85 13.70 16.00
C CYS A 58 -7.93 13.99 17.50
N THR A 59 -7.20 13.23 18.32
CA THR A 59 -7.41 13.18 19.78
C THR A 59 -6.34 13.88 20.60
N ARG A 60 -5.10 13.90 20.13
CA ARG A 60 -3.99 14.54 20.85
C ARG A 60 -4.07 16.05 20.70
N ASP A 61 -3.49 16.78 21.65
CA ASP A 61 -3.38 18.25 21.61
C ASP A 61 -2.30 18.68 20.60
N PHE A 62 -2.44 18.21 19.37
CA PHE A 62 -1.61 18.63 18.24
C PHE A 62 -2.34 19.72 17.44
N LYS A 63 -1.57 20.46 16.63
CA LYS A 63 -2.07 21.60 15.83
C LYS A 63 -3.27 21.21 14.96
N GLU A 64 -3.30 19.97 14.49
CA GLU A 64 -4.31 19.35 13.64
C GLU A 64 -5.69 19.34 14.32
N ARG A 65 -5.74 19.14 15.65
CA ARG A 65 -6.99 19.17 16.42
C ARG A 65 -7.55 20.59 16.50
N ASP A 66 -6.68 21.57 16.71
CA ASP A 66 -7.06 22.99 16.83
C ASP A 66 -7.45 23.59 15.48
N GLN A 67 -6.76 23.18 14.41
CA GLN A 67 -7.03 23.61 13.03
C GLN A 67 -8.14 22.80 12.36
N ASN A 68 -8.52 21.66 12.93
CA ASN A 68 -9.45 20.69 12.34
C ASN A 68 -9.04 20.25 10.92
N LEU A 69 -7.73 20.11 10.71
CA LEU A 69 -7.09 19.82 9.43
C LEU A 69 -5.93 18.84 9.65
N ILE A 70 -5.82 17.81 8.82
CA ILE A 70 -4.66 16.92 8.71
C ILE A 70 -4.03 17.13 7.33
N GLU A 71 -2.74 17.45 7.30
CA GLU A 71 -2.00 17.65 6.06
C GLU A 71 -1.10 16.44 5.76
N LEU A 72 -1.17 15.94 4.53
CA LEU A 72 -0.42 14.82 3.99
C LEU A 72 0.30 15.25 2.69
N PRO A 73 1.26 16.20 2.77
CA PRO A 73 1.76 16.92 1.60
C PRO A 73 2.58 16.08 0.61
N GLU A 74 3.17 14.98 1.09
CA GLU A 74 4.03 14.09 0.30
C GLU A 74 3.31 12.82 -0.18
N ASP A 75 2.01 12.68 0.13
CA ASP A 75 1.24 11.49 -0.21
C ASP A 75 0.46 11.68 -1.52
N ASP A 76 0.19 10.57 -2.20
CA ASP A 76 -0.54 10.55 -3.47
C ASP A 76 -2.06 10.69 -3.22
N PRO A 77 -2.73 11.75 -3.72
CA PRO A 77 -4.17 11.93 -3.60
C PRO A 77 -4.98 10.74 -4.10
N ALA A 78 -4.55 10.09 -5.18
CA ALA A 78 -5.25 8.95 -5.76
C ALA A 78 -5.17 7.71 -4.86
N ALA A 79 -4.03 7.48 -4.20
CA ALA A 79 -3.91 6.40 -3.21
C ALA A 79 -4.81 6.65 -2.00
N PHE A 80 -4.94 7.92 -1.56
CA PHE A 80 -5.84 8.29 -0.48
C PHE A 80 -7.32 8.19 -0.88
N ALA A 81 -7.68 8.55 -2.10
CA ALA A 81 -9.02 8.35 -2.63
C ALA A 81 -9.46 6.88 -2.55
N LEU A 82 -8.55 5.94 -2.89
CA LEU A 82 -8.81 4.50 -2.76
C LEU A 82 -8.88 4.05 -1.30
N PHE A 83 -8.13 4.68 -0.39
CA PHE A 83 -8.29 4.45 1.05
C PHE A 83 -9.68 4.89 1.53
N VAL A 84 -10.17 6.03 1.05
CA VAL A 84 -11.54 6.50 1.34
C VAL A 84 -12.58 5.53 0.79
N GLU A 85 -12.49 5.14 -0.48
CA GLU A 85 -13.38 4.14 -1.10
C GLU A 85 -13.41 2.85 -0.25
N TRP A 86 -12.24 2.35 0.14
CA TRP A 86 -12.10 1.16 0.96
C TRP A 86 -12.71 1.31 2.36
N MET A 87 -12.55 2.44 3.04
CA MET A 87 -13.19 2.67 4.35
C MET A 87 -14.72 2.60 4.27
N TYR A 88 -15.30 3.06 3.16
CA TYR A 88 -16.75 3.06 2.97
C TYR A 88 -17.31 1.71 2.49
N TYR A 89 -16.59 1.00 1.64
CA TYR A 89 -17.12 -0.19 0.94
C TYR A 89 -16.44 -1.50 1.32
N GLY A 90 -15.29 -1.45 1.99
CA GLY A 90 -14.43 -2.59 2.28
C GLY A 90 -13.62 -3.08 1.07
N GLU A 91 -13.72 -2.39 -0.06
CA GLU A 91 -13.04 -2.64 -1.31
C GLU A 91 -12.80 -1.33 -2.06
N TYR A 92 -11.82 -1.30 -2.97
CA TYR A 92 -11.58 -0.17 -3.86
C TYR A 92 -11.39 -0.62 -5.31
N THR A 93 -11.62 0.28 -6.26
CA THR A 93 -11.48 0.00 -7.70
C THR A 93 -10.37 0.83 -8.31
N VAL A 94 -9.29 0.17 -8.75
CA VAL A 94 -8.26 0.84 -9.56
C VAL A 94 -8.79 0.94 -10.98
N LEU A 95 -9.25 2.12 -11.37
CA LEU A 95 -9.57 2.41 -12.75
C LEU A 95 -8.26 2.39 -13.55
N ALA A 96 -8.25 1.66 -14.66
CA ALA A 96 -7.15 1.79 -15.61
C ALA A 96 -7.23 3.21 -16.15
N SER A 97 -6.23 4.04 -15.88
CA SER A 97 -6.08 5.36 -16.47
C SER A 97 -6.26 5.18 -17.98
N SER A 98 -7.34 5.73 -18.54
CA SER A 98 -7.47 5.82 -19.99
C SER A 98 -6.26 6.63 -20.44
N SER A 99 -5.33 5.98 -21.12
CA SER A 99 -4.17 6.58 -21.74
C SER A 99 -4.63 7.58 -22.80
N THR A 100 -5.01 8.76 -22.35
CA THR A 100 -5.26 9.94 -23.17
C THR A 100 -4.45 11.07 -22.57
N LEU A 101 -3.23 11.22 -23.09
CA LEU A 101 -2.56 12.50 -23.28
C LEU A 101 -2.03 13.23 -22.03
N SER A 102 -1.47 12.54 -21.04
CA SER A 102 -0.49 13.19 -20.15
C SER A 102 0.84 12.45 -20.17
N GLU A 103 1.81 13.02 -20.89
CA GLU A 103 3.25 12.70 -20.82
C GLU A 103 3.85 13.10 -19.46
N SER A 104 3.17 12.81 -18.35
CA SER A 104 3.78 12.97 -17.02
C SER A 104 4.41 11.64 -16.62
N LEU A 105 5.74 11.66 -16.54
CA LEU A 105 6.64 10.56 -16.15
C LEU A 105 6.35 9.93 -14.76
N HIS A 106 5.25 10.30 -14.09
CA HIS A 106 4.99 10.03 -12.67
C HIS A 106 3.79 9.11 -12.39
N ASN A 107 3.01 8.71 -13.40
CA ASN A 107 1.72 8.04 -13.17
C ASN A 107 1.66 6.53 -13.53
N ASP A 108 2.82 5.89 -13.72
CA ASP A 108 2.90 4.48 -14.12
C ASP A 108 3.09 3.50 -12.94
N THR A 109 3.45 4.01 -11.75
CA THR A 109 3.66 3.20 -10.55
C THR A 109 2.37 2.47 -10.13
N ASN A 110 2.50 1.19 -9.79
CA ASN A 110 1.38 0.34 -9.42
C ASN A 110 0.59 0.91 -8.24
N MET A 111 -0.67 1.26 -8.52
CA MET A 111 -1.56 1.88 -7.54
C MET A 111 -1.77 1.03 -6.28
N ASN A 112 -1.81 -0.30 -6.39
CA ASN A 112 -1.93 -1.15 -5.21
C ASN A 112 -0.67 -1.12 -4.33
N ALA A 113 0.52 -0.91 -4.92
CA ALA A 113 1.74 -0.71 -4.15
C ALA A 113 1.72 0.63 -3.40
N LYS A 114 1.23 1.70 -4.06
CA LYS A 114 1.00 3.00 -3.39
C LYS A 114 0.01 2.90 -2.24
N CYS A 115 -1.12 2.20 -2.43
CA CYS A 115 -2.08 1.92 -1.37
C CYS A 115 -1.46 1.15 -0.20
N TRP A 116 -0.61 0.15 -0.48
CA TRP A 116 0.08 -0.57 0.59
C TRP A 116 0.99 0.35 1.41
N VAL A 117 1.80 1.19 0.75
CA VAL A 117 2.70 2.16 1.42
C VAL A 117 1.89 3.15 2.25
N LEU A 118 0.79 3.68 1.70
CA LEU A 118 -0.12 4.56 2.43
C LEU A 118 -0.72 3.85 3.66
N GLY A 119 -1.15 2.59 3.51
CA GLY A 119 -1.65 1.78 4.61
C GLY A 119 -0.64 1.58 5.73
N ASP A 120 0.63 1.39 5.39
CA ASP A 120 1.74 1.29 6.34
C ASP A 120 1.91 2.60 7.11
N LYS A 121 1.96 3.73 6.41
CA LYS A 121 2.05 5.07 7.01
C LYS A 121 0.88 5.39 7.93
N LEU A 122 -0.34 5.03 7.51
CA LEU A 122 -1.57 5.25 8.28
C LEU A 122 -1.78 4.21 9.38
N LEU A 123 -0.88 3.24 9.54
CA LEU A 123 -0.99 2.12 10.48
C LEU A 123 -2.29 1.32 10.31
N CYS A 124 -2.76 1.16 9.08
CA CYS A 124 -4.00 0.47 8.73
C CYS A 124 -3.70 -0.92 8.13
N THR A 125 -3.50 -1.92 9.00
CA THR A 125 -3.13 -3.29 8.61
C THR A 125 -4.14 -3.93 7.65
N GLU A 126 -5.44 -3.74 7.88
CA GLU A 126 -6.50 -4.31 7.03
C GLU A 126 -6.41 -3.76 5.59
N PHE A 127 -6.13 -2.46 5.44
CA PHE A 127 -5.95 -1.84 4.12
C PHE A 127 -4.65 -2.30 3.45
N LYS A 128 -3.54 -2.42 4.20
CA LYS A 128 -2.28 -3.01 3.69
C LYS A 128 -2.51 -4.41 3.13
N ASN A 129 -3.20 -5.26 3.90
CA ASN A 129 -3.46 -6.64 3.51
C ASN A 129 -4.40 -6.70 2.30
N TYR A 130 -5.43 -5.86 2.25
CA TYR A 130 -6.29 -5.75 1.07
C TYR A 130 -5.48 -5.37 -0.19
N ALA A 131 -4.61 -4.35 -0.08
CA ALA A 131 -3.74 -3.94 -1.18
C ALA A 131 -2.74 -5.02 -1.60
N MET A 132 -2.17 -5.76 -0.64
CA MET A 132 -1.30 -6.90 -0.91
C MET A 132 -2.03 -8.01 -1.68
N GLY A 133 -3.25 -8.38 -1.27
CA GLY A 133 -4.01 -9.41 -1.99
C GLY A 133 -4.31 -9.02 -3.44
N ARG A 134 -4.58 -7.73 -3.66
CA ARG A 134 -4.75 -7.15 -5.00
C ARG A 134 -3.45 -7.22 -5.82
N LEU A 135 -2.30 -6.88 -5.25
CA LEU A 135 -0.98 -7.03 -5.89
C LEU A 135 -0.68 -8.48 -6.24
N TYR A 136 -0.88 -9.38 -5.27
CA TYR A 136 -0.62 -10.80 -5.43
C TYR A 136 -1.44 -11.36 -6.60
N MET A 137 -2.74 -11.13 -6.61
CA MET A 137 -3.63 -11.55 -7.70
C MET A 137 -3.23 -10.93 -9.03
N GLN A 138 -2.90 -9.64 -9.04
CA GLN A 138 -2.53 -8.91 -10.26
C GLN A 138 -1.31 -9.51 -10.95
N HIS A 139 -0.30 -9.98 -10.22
CA HIS A 139 0.96 -10.45 -10.79
C HIS A 139 1.02 -11.98 -10.95
N THR A 140 0.46 -12.74 -9.99
CA THR A 140 0.55 -14.21 -9.97
C THR A 140 -0.54 -14.91 -10.77
N ALA A 141 -1.53 -14.18 -11.32
CA ALA A 141 -2.55 -14.75 -12.17
C ALA A 141 -1.91 -15.52 -13.35
N ARG A 142 -2.31 -16.79 -13.51
CA ARG A 142 -1.66 -17.72 -14.45
C ARG A 142 -1.64 -17.23 -15.90
N SER A 143 -2.76 -16.72 -16.39
CA SER A 143 -2.94 -16.33 -17.79
C SER A 143 -2.97 -14.82 -18.03
N THR A 144 -3.19 -14.02 -16.99
CA THR A 144 -3.41 -12.57 -17.09
C THR A 144 -2.56 -11.77 -16.10
N GLY A 145 -1.53 -12.39 -15.54
CA GLY A 145 -0.60 -11.72 -14.63
C GLY A 145 0.04 -10.53 -15.32
N ARG A 146 -0.07 -9.34 -14.70
CA ARG A 146 0.56 -8.13 -15.21
C ARG A 146 2.06 -8.20 -14.97
N VAL A 147 2.81 -7.71 -15.95
CA VAL A 147 4.26 -7.60 -15.89
C VAL A 147 4.68 -6.65 -14.75
N VAL A 148 5.76 -6.97 -14.05
CA VAL A 148 6.40 -6.06 -13.08
C VAL A 148 7.50 -5.28 -13.78
N ALA A 149 7.35 -3.97 -13.86
CA ALA A 149 8.39 -3.09 -14.41
C ALA A 149 9.43 -2.68 -13.34
N THR A 150 10.66 -2.40 -13.77
CA THR A 150 11.79 -1.91 -12.93
C THR A 150 11.40 -0.75 -12.03
N TYR A 151 10.71 0.27 -12.55
CA TYR A 151 10.26 1.43 -11.76
C TYR A 151 9.30 1.07 -10.62
N ASN A 152 8.51 -0.02 -10.73
CA ASN A 152 7.67 -0.48 -9.63
C ASN A 152 8.52 -1.10 -8.51
N VAL A 153 9.56 -1.85 -8.88
CA VAL A 153 10.50 -2.44 -7.92
C VAL A 153 11.28 -1.34 -7.21
N GLN A 154 11.75 -0.34 -7.97
CA GLN A 154 12.42 0.84 -7.42
C GLN A 154 11.54 1.56 -6.40
N TYR A 155 10.29 1.88 -6.79
CA TYR A 155 9.33 2.52 -5.89
C TYR A 155 9.17 1.75 -4.57
N VAL A 156 8.97 0.42 -4.65
CA VAL A 156 8.84 -0.43 -3.46
C VAL A 156 10.10 -0.41 -2.60
N CYS A 157 11.28 -0.48 -3.21
CA CYS A 157 12.55 -0.45 -2.48
C CYS A 157 12.82 0.90 -1.80
N GLU A 158 12.33 2.00 -2.35
CA GLU A 158 12.51 3.36 -1.82
C GLU A 158 11.46 3.73 -0.75
N HIS A 159 10.24 3.19 -0.85
CA HIS A 159 9.09 3.60 -0.04
C HIS A 159 8.64 2.55 0.98
N SER A 160 9.41 1.48 1.20
CA SER A 160 9.10 0.46 2.20
C SER A 160 10.33 -0.06 2.93
N ALA A 161 10.13 -0.47 4.19
CA ALA A 161 11.19 -1.05 5.00
C ALA A 161 11.74 -2.34 4.36
N THR A 162 13.02 -2.64 4.59
CA THR A 162 13.70 -3.84 4.05
C THR A 162 13.05 -5.15 4.51
N THR A 163 12.36 -5.13 5.65
CA THR A 163 11.64 -6.28 6.23
C THR A 163 10.15 -6.27 5.93
N SER A 164 9.65 -5.29 5.16
CA SER A 164 8.23 -5.17 4.86
C SER A 164 7.73 -6.30 3.96
N LYS A 165 6.46 -6.68 4.11
CA LYS A 165 5.84 -7.68 3.25
C LYS A 165 5.73 -7.25 1.79
N LEU A 166 5.54 -5.96 1.53
CA LEU A 166 5.55 -5.40 0.17
C LEU A 166 6.87 -5.65 -0.54
N ARG A 167 7.97 -5.29 0.11
CA ARG A 167 9.31 -5.51 -0.45
C ARG A 167 9.59 -6.99 -0.60
N GLN A 168 9.28 -7.79 0.42
CA GLN A 168 9.45 -9.24 0.35
C GLN A 168 8.74 -9.84 -0.88
N PHE A 169 7.47 -9.51 -1.11
CA PHE A 169 6.71 -9.99 -2.27
C PHE A 169 7.35 -9.60 -3.60
N TYR A 170 7.72 -8.33 -3.78
CA TYR A 170 8.32 -7.86 -5.02
C TYR A 170 9.69 -8.50 -5.29
N LEU A 171 10.54 -8.64 -4.27
CA LEU A 171 11.85 -9.26 -4.42
C LEU A 171 11.74 -10.77 -4.73
N ASP A 172 10.86 -11.48 -4.03
CA ASP A 172 10.57 -12.90 -4.31
C ASP A 172 10.06 -13.08 -5.75
N TYR A 173 9.15 -12.21 -6.21
CA TYR A 173 8.62 -12.24 -7.57
C TYR A 173 9.69 -11.95 -8.63
N VAL A 174 10.51 -10.91 -8.43
CA VAL A 174 11.59 -10.57 -9.35
C VAL A 174 12.58 -11.72 -9.46
N VAL A 175 12.94 -12.35 -8.36
CA VAL A 175 13.95 -13.40 -8.34
C VAL A 175 13.45 -14.72 -8.92
N GLU A 176 12.18 -15.06 -8.70
CA GLU A 176 11.54 -16.21 -9.35
C GLU A 176 11.47 -16.06 -10.87
N HIS A 177 11.21 -14.84 -11.34
CA HIS A 177 10.96 -14.54 -12.74
C HIS A 177 12.10 -13.78 -13.43
N PHE A 178 13.29 -13.71 -12.83
CA PHE A 178 14.39 -12.84 -13.30
C PHE A 178 14.80 -13.11 -14.76
N ALA A 179 14.67 -14.36 -15.20
CA ALA A 179 14.96 -14.79 -16.58
C ALA A 179 13.75 -14.82 -17.52
N ASP A 180 12.56 -14.39 -17.06
CA ASP A 180 11.31 -14.42 -17.82
C ASP A 180 10.87 -13.01 -18.26
N PRO A 181 11.15 -12.62 -19.53
CA PRO A 181 10.79 -11.30 -20.05
C PRO A 181 9.27 -11.12 -20.23
N THR A 182 8.47 -12.19 -20.08
CA THR A 182 7.00 -12.08 -20.10
C THR A 182 6.43 -11.71 -18.73
N ARG A 183 7.26 -11.73 -17.68
CA ARG A 183 6.89 -11.43 -16.29
C ARG A 183 7.53 -10.17 -15.77
N LEU A 184 8.70 -9.79 -16.30
CA LEU A 184 9.46 -8.60 -15.92
C LEU A 184 9.69 -7.66 -17.12
N LYS A 185 9.56 -6.35 -16.90
CA LYS A 185 9.82 -5.29 -17.89
C LYS A 185 10.96 -4.39 -17.43
N GLY A 186 11.91 -4.14 -18.31
CA GLY A 186 12.97 -3.15 -18.15
C GLY A 186 14.18 -3.49 -19.01
N THR A 187 15.04 -2.51 -19.29
CA THR A 187 16.30 -2.76 -20.02
C THR A 187 17.36 -3.36 -19.10
N THR A 188 18.43 -3.90 -19.68
CA THR A 188 19.57 -4.40 -18.92
C THR A 188 20.18 -3.32 -18.03
N GLU A 189 20.27 -2.10 -18.54
CA GLU A 189 20.81 -0.93 -17.82
C GLU A 189 19.92 -0.54 -16.63
N GLU A 190 18.59 -0.56 -16.81
CA GLU A 190 17.65 -0.30 -15.70
C GLU A 190 17.76 -1.37 -14.61
N TRP A 191 17.91 -2.65 -14.98
CA TRP A 191 18.12 -3.72 -14.02
C TRP A 191 19.49 -3.65 -13.33
N ASP A 192 20.55 -3.30 -14.06
CA ASP A 192 21.89 -3.11 -13.51
C ASP A 192 21.90 -2.00 -12.45
N GLU A 193 21.34 -0.84 -12.78
CA GLU A 193 21.20 0.29 -11.86
C GLU A 193 20.42 -0.11 -10.59
N LEU A 194 19.28 -0.78 -10.76
CA LEU A 194 18.45 -1.25 -9.65
C LEU A 194 19.23 -2.21 -8.72
N LEU A 195 20.03 -3.13 -9.29
CA LEU A 195 20.85 -4.08 -8.54
C LEU A 195 22.07 -3.43 -7.88
N ILE A 196 22.60 -2.34 -8.46
CA ILE A 196 23.66 -1.55 -7.84
C ILE A 196 23.14 -0.87 -6.57
N HIS A 197 21.97 -0.23 -6.66
CA HIS A 197 21.39 0.59 -5.59
C HIS A 197 20.67 -0.22 -4.49
N HIS A 198 20.13 -1.40 -4.79
CA HIS A 198 19.39 -2.21 -3.83
C HIS A 198 20.11 -3.52 -3.51
N LYS A 199 21.00 -3.46 -2.51
CA LYS A 199 21.85 -4.59 -2.08
C LYS A 199 21.05 -5.84 -1.75
N ASP A 200 19.90 -5.71 -1.10
CA ASP A 200 19.04 -6.83 -0.72
C ASP A 200 18.48 -7.58 -1.94
N LEU A 201 17.98 -6.86 -2.95
CA LEU A 201 17.59 -7.44 -4.23
C LEU A 201 18.77 -8.16 -4.90
N ARG A 202 19.92 -7.48 -4.99
CA ARG A 202 21.13 -8.07 -5.60
C ARG A 202 21.58 -9.36 -4.92
N MET A 203 21.58 -9.37 -3.59
CA MET A 203 21.93 -10.57 -2.82
C MET A 203 20.94 -11.71 -3.07
N LEU A 204 19.64 -11.42 -3.15
CA LEU A 204 18.61 -12.43 -3.42
C LEU A 204 18.72 -13.00 -4.83
N VAL A 205 19.03 -12.18 -5.84
CA VAL A 205 19.34 -12.63 -7.21
C VAL A 205 20.57 -13.55 -7.23
N PHE A 206 21.65 -13.20 -6.55
CA PHE A 206 22.82 -14.09 -6.48
C PHE A 206 22.55 -15.39 -5.73
N GLN A 207 21.71 -15.34 -4.70
CA GLN A 207 21.27 -16.52 -3.99
C GLN A 207 20.46 -17.45 -4.89
N SER A 208 19.56 -16.92 -5.73
CA SER A 208 18.72 -17.75 -6.60
C SER A 208 19.49 -18.53 -7.65
N PHE A 209 20.58 -17.95 -8.18
CA PHE A 209 21.47 -18.67 -9.09
C PHE A 209 22.19 -19.84 -8.42
N LYS A 210 22.40 -19.78 -7.10
CA LYS A 210 23.00 -20.85 -6.30
C LYS A 210 21.98 -21.90 -5.85
N THR A 211 20.69 -21.59 -5.89
CA THR A 211 19.61 -22.53 -5.57
C THR A 211 19.36 -23.49 -6.73
N ALA A 212 19.18 -24.79 -6.43
CA ALA A 212 18.86 -25.81 -7.43
C ALA A 212 17.54 -25.49 -8.15
N PRO A 213 17.41 -25.73 -9.47
CA PRO A 213 16.22 -25.32 -10.24
C PRO A 213 14.88 -25.80 -9.68
N ASP A 214 14.83 -27.02 -9.14
CA ASP A 214 13.66 -27.61 -8.50
C ASP A 214 13.24 -26.92 -7.19
N GLN A 215 14.16 -26.16 -6.59
CA GLN A 215 13.98 -25.40 -5.35
C GLN A 215 13.81 -23.89 -5.57
N ARG A 216 13.83 -23.41 -6.82
CA ARG A 216 13.64 -21.98 -7.17
C ARG A 216 12.16 -21.59 -7.16
N ARG A 217 11.51 -21.75 -6.01
CA ARG A 217 10.17 -21.23 -5.74
C ARG A 217 10.28 -20.19 -4.64
N PHE A 218 10.37 -18.94 -5.05
CA PHE A 218 10.54 -17.80 -4.14
C PHE A 218 9.19 -17.18 -3.81
N VAL A 219 8.27 -17.10 -4.79
CA VAL A 219 6.92 -16.59 -4.57
C VAL A 219 6.15 -17.58 -3.68
N GLN A 220 5.76 -17.09 -2.52
CA GLN A 220 5.05 -17.85 -1.50
C GLN A 220 3.53 -17.75 -1.70
N SER A 221 2.76 -18.44 -0.85
CA SER A 221 1.31 -18.23 -0.78
C SER A 221 1.00 -16.81 -0.30
N GLU A 222 -0.07 -16.21 -0.83
CA GLU A 222 -0.57 -14.87 -0.46
C GLU A 222 -0.52 -14.58 1.05
N MET A 223 -0.94 -15.53 1.88
CA MET A 223 -0.98 -15.39 3.35
C MET A 223 0.39 -15.08 3.98
N ASN A 224 1.50 -15.49 3.37
CA ASN A 224 2.85 -15.20 3.89
C ASN A 224 3.28 -13.75 3.65
N TYR A 225 2.57 -13.03 2.78
CA TYR A 225 2.76 -11.61 2.50
C TYR A 225 1.74 -10.73 3.23
N MET A 226 0.85 -11.31 4.02
CA MET A 226 -0.08 -10.56 4.87
C MET A 226 0.53 -10.31 6.25
N ASP A 227 0.31 -9.12 6.79
CA ASP A 227 0.63 -8.83 8.18
C ASP A 227 -0.43 -9.45 9.09
N GLN A 228 0.00 -10.08 10.18
CA GLN A 228 -0.93 -10.53 11.20
C GLN A 228 -1.33 -9.35 12.07
N ASP A 229 -2.61 -9.24 12.38
CA ASP A 229 -3.10 -8.16 13.24
C ASP A 229 -2.56 -8.34 14.67
N GLU A 230 -1.58 -7.53 15.05
CA GLU A 230 -0.98 -7.56 16.40
C GLU A 230 -2.03 -7.32 17.50
N LEU A 231 -3.16 -6.67 17.19
CA LEU A 231 -4.25 -6.48 18.14
C LEU A 231 -4.98 -7.80 18.45
N LEU A 232 -5.13 -8.68 17.47
CA LEU A 232 -5.73 -10.01 17.68
C LEU A 232 -4.77 -10.97 18.36
N SER A 233 -3.47 -10.92 18.04
CA SER A 233 -2.47 -11.77 18.73
C SER A 233 -2.37 -11.41 20.20
N ASN A 234 -2.28 -10.12 20.53
CA ASN A 234 -2.24 -9.66 21.93
C ASN A 234 -3.54 -9.94 22.70
N THR A 235 -4.70 -9.91 22.03
CA THR A 235 -5.99 -10.23 22.65
C THR A 235 -6.13 -11.75 22.89
N LEU A 236 -5.70 -12.58 21.94
CA LEU A 236 -5.70 -14.04 22.08
C LEU A 236 -4.66 -14.53 23.10
N ASP A 237 -3.51 -13.87 23.19
CA ASP A 237 -2.49 -14.16 24.20
C ASP A 237 -2.94 -13.76 25.60
N ARG A 238 -3.65 -12.64 25.76
CA ARG A 238 -4.30 -12.26 27.03
C ARG A 238 -5.37 -13.26 27.45
N LEU A 239 -6.22 -13.72 26.52
CA LEU A 239 -7.23 -14.75 26.79
C LEU A 239 -6.63 -16.13 27.10
N ARG A 240 -5.43 -16.43 26.59
CA ARG A 240 -4.69 -17.66 26.92
C ARG A 240 -4.04 -17.63 28.30
N ILE A 241 -3.61 -16.46 28.77
CA ILE A 241 -3.01 -16.30 30.10
C ILE A 241 -4.10 -16.35 31.18
N GLU A 242 -5.28 -15.79 30.94
CA GLU A 242 -6.40 -15.82 31.90
C GLU A 242 -7.11 -17.19 31.99
N GLY A 243 -6.90 -18.09 31.03
CA GLY A 243 -7.51 -19.43 31.00
C GLY A 243 -6.74 -20.55 31.71
N ASN A 244 -5.56 -20.25 32.28
CA ASN A 244 -4.69 -21.24 32.94
C ASN A 244 -4.66 -21.11 34.48
N ASP A 245 -5.38 -20.14 35.05
CA ASP A 245 -5.52 -19.93 36.50
C ASP A 245 -6.96 -20.25 36.97
N SER A 246 -7.49 -21.43 36.63
CA SER A 246 -8.77 -21.93 37.15
C SER A 246 -8.77 -23.44 37.35
#